data_AF-A0A0S2FFA7-F1
#
_entry.id   AF-A0A0S2FFA7-F1
#
_cell.length_a   1.000
_cell.length_b   1.000
_cell.length_c   1.000
_cell.angle_alpha   90.00
_cell.angle_beta   90.00
_cell.angle_gamma   90.00
#
_symmetry.space_group_name_H-M   'P 1'
#
loop_
_entity.id
_entity.type
_entity.pdbx_description
1 polymer ?
#
loop_
_entity_poly.entity_id
_entity_poly.type
_entity_poly.pdbx_seq_one_letter_code
_entity_poly.pdbx_strand_id
1 'polypeptide(L)'
;MPRRYPVAVKRDPPSPSDTSAARIEPLGGDYSALRFDRAPPRARDNGLLARRWGLRGAILVAAGLLLALVLGRQAMSEWLWPDTRAQSLREEATRALAEGRLSSADGHGARELFEAALALDPDRSDAREGLVKVGRVALDQARQAIDGGHFDFARQRLDLACQLATPRDQVEAMARRLREREAAHAGLDRLVADAATARAQGRLDGSPDAALPLYLRVLALQPQRNDALEGRDDTLADLLQSARKALADGDLARGAVGIQRVQAADPGHADLPDALNLLESHVERRRRESDLALRRQRFDDALAGYSDLLAVHADDDAARRGLAAVANAYAARSERLAADFRVPEAETVLLRARGIAESAAIEVPAIALAQQHLDRARESRKRFDQQAPAAQRQSLRRLLSEAAAAEQRGDLLTPPGDSAYDKLRAAQAIAPQDPAVRAAAARLLPAAKRCFDKELSANRLSRAGECLDARRALEGAGAPAREAAARLAQRWIAVGDERLGAGELRAARSALDAARSLDARAAGIEELSARVRSAEAASN
;
A
#
# COMPACT_ATOMS: atom_id res chain seq x y z
N MET A 1 -15.07 -15.43 -22.22
CA MET A 1 -14.28 -16.06 -23.31
C MET A 1 -12.80 -15.90 -23.04
N PRO A 2 -12.00 -16.98 -23.00
CA PRO A 2 -10.56 -16.90 -23.21
C PRO A 2 -10.10 -17.84 -24.35
N ARG A 3 -9.45 -17.30 -25.39
CA ARG A 3 -8.81 -18.12 -26.43
C ARG A 3 -7.35 -18.40 -26.04
N ARG A 4 -7.07 -19.63 -25.60
CA ARG A 4 -5.73 -20.23 -25.67
C ARG A 4 -5.51 -20.81 -27.07
N TYR A 5 -4.31 -20.67 -27.62
CA TYR A 5 -3.81 -21.48 -28.74
C TYR A 5 -2.45 -22.08 -28.35
N PRO A 6 -2.25 -23.41 -28.50
CA PRO A 6 -0.96 -24.08 -28.35
C PRO A 6 -0.37 -24.47 -29.73
N VAL A 7 0.95 -24.71 -29.81
CA VAL A 7 1.59 -25.39 -30.97
C VAL A 7 2.65 -26.40 -30.51
N ALA A 8 2.72 -27.54 -31.24
CA ALA A 8 3.34 -28.81 -30.88
C ALA A 8 3.68 -29.60 -32.18
N VAL A 9 4.53 -30.63 -32.25
CA VAL A 9 5.52 -31.27 -31.33
C VAL A 9 6.43 -32.17 -32.20
N LYS A 10 7.69 -32.40 -31.83
CA LYS A 10 8.48 -33.61 -32.23
C LYS A 10 9.67 -33.80 -31.27
N ARG A 11 9.67 -34.79 -30.36
CA ARG A 11 9.78 -36.28 -30.53
C ARG A 11 11.12 -36.70 -31.11
N ASP A 12 11.84 -37.76 -30.71
CA ASP A 12 11.84 -38.83 -29.67
C ASP A 12 12.90 -39.85 -30.22
N PRO A 13 13.16 -41.03 -29.63
CA PRO A 13 13.85 -41.37 -28.37
C PRO A 13 15.06 -42.33 -28.73
N PRO A 14 15.50 -43.36 -27.96
CA PRO A 14 15.30 -43.71 -26.54
C PRO A 14 16.60 -44.02 -25.75
N SER A 15 16.43 -44.21 -24.43
CA SER A 15 17.39 -44.87 -23.52
C SER A 15 17.30 -46.41 -23.68
N PRO A 16 18.19 -47.24 -23.06
CA PRO A 16 18.01 -47.58 -21.63
C PRO A 16 19.29 -47.91 -20.83
N SER A 17 19.15 -47.94 -19.49
CA SER A 17 19.74 -48.89 -18.51
C SER A 17 21.28 -49.10 -18.40
N ASP A 18 21.86 -49.51 -17.27
CA ASP A 18 21.56 -49.45 -15.81
C ASP A 18 22.80 -50.03 -15.08
N THR A 19 22.79 -50.09 -13.75
CA THR A 19 23.56 -51.02 -12.89
C THR A 19 25.09 -50.85 -12.71
N SER A 20 25.42 -50.30 -11.53
CA SER A 20 26.25 -50.90 -10.47
C SER A 20 27.75 -51.23 -10.67
N ALA A 21 28.54 -50.66 -9.75
CA ALA A 21 29.57 -51.33 -8.91
C ALA A 21 30.67 -52.20 -9.56
N ALA A 22 31.92 -51.77 -9.38
CA ALA A 22 32.89 -52.51 -8.54
C ALA A 22 34.16 -51.69 -8.26
N ARG A 23 34.61 -51.70 -7.00
CA ARG A 23 35.99 -51.35 -6.62
C ARG A 23 36.83 -52.62 -6.76
N ILE A 24 37.83 -52.63 -7.63
CA ILE A 24 38.88 -53.66 -7.66
C ILE A 24 40.22 -52.99 -7.96
N GLU A 25 41.15 -53.10 -7.00
CA GLU A 25 42.58 -52.87 -7.22
C GLU A 25 43.22 -54.11 -7.88
N PRO A 26 44.36 -53.95 -8.56
CA PRO A 26 45.40 -54.96 -8.48
C PRO A 26 46.68 -54.40 -7.85
N LEU A 27 47.15 -55.08 -6.82
CA LEU A 27 48.44 -54.84 -6.16
C LEU A 27 49.64 -55.20 -7.06
N GLY A 28 50.80 -54.69 -6.68
CA GLY A 28 52.07 -54.85 -7.38
C GLY A 28 52.48 -56.30 -7.66
N GLY A 29 53.06 -56.49 -8.85
CA GLY A 29 53.86 -57.65 -9.22
C GLY A 29 55.34 -57.36 -8.96
N ASP A 30 55.97 -58.17 -8.11
CA ASP A 30 57.38 -58.11 -7.77
C ASP A 30 58.26 -58.65 -8.90
N TYR A 31 59.37 -57.94 -9.19
CA TYR A 31 60.43 -58.39 -10.10
C TYR A 31 61.83 -58.19 -9.49
N SER A 32 61.99 -58.40 -8.18
CA SER A 32 63.28 -58.41 -7.50
C SER A 32 64.11 -59.68 -7.79
N ALA A 33 64.42 -59.96 -9.06
CA ALA A 33 65.11 -61.18 -9.48
C ALA A 33 66.09 -61.04 -10.67
N LEU A 34 66.77 -59.90 -10.81
CA LEU A 34 67.93 -59.78 -11.72
C LEU A 34 69.11 -59.04 -11.06
N ARG A 35 69.95 -59.81 -10.34
CA ARG A 35 71.36 -59.45 -10.11
C ARG A 35 72.24 -60.43 -10.87
N PHE A 36 73.15 -59.90 -11.69
CA PHE A 36 74.30 -60.64 -12.19
C PHE A 36 75.55 -59.79 -12.00
N ASP A 37 76.18 -59.96 -10.83
CA ASP A 37 77.51 -59.43 -10.54
C ASP A 37 78.60 -60.15 -11.35
N ARG A 38 79.75 -59.49 -11.51
CA ARG A 38 80.87 -59.99 -12.30
C ARG A 38 81.65 -61.12 -11.60
N ALA A 39 82.25 -61.98 -12.42
CA ALA A 39 82.98 -63.18 -12.04
C ALA A 39 84.38 -62.95 -11.40
N PRO A 40 84.96 -63.97 -10.73
CA PRO A 40 86.36 -64.04 -10.31
C PRO A 40 87.19 -64.90 -11.33
N PRO A 41 88.44 -65.38 -11.10
CA PRO A 41 89.58 -64.87 -11.88
C PRO A 41 90.46 -65.92 -12.63
N ARG A 42 91.30 -65.42 -13.57
CA ARG A 42 92.72 -65.80 -13.94
C ARG A 42 93.16 -67.29 -13.92
N ALA A 43 94.02 -67.82 -14.81
CA ALA A 43 95.02 -67.25 -15.73
C ALA A 43 95.49 -68.28 -16.82
N ARG A 44 96.20 -67.79 -17.88
CA ARG A 44 97.32 -68.41 -18.65
C ARG A 44 97.16 -69.84 -19.26
N ASP A 45 97.76 -70.22 -20.39
CA ASP A 45 98.71 -69.56 -21.31
C ASP A 45 98.66 -70.21 -22.73
N ASN A 46 99.41 -69.63 -23.67
CA ASN A 46 99.77 -70.14 -25.00
C ASN A 46 98.68 -70.19 -26.09
N GLY A 47 99.03 -69.71 -27.27
CA GLY A 47 98.12 -69.54 -28.40
C GLY A 47 98.38 -70.49 -29.56
N LEU A 48 97.43 -70.49 -30.50
CA LEU A 48 97.58 -70.73 -31.94
C LEU A 48 96.26 -70.28 -32.62
N LEU A 49 96.29 -70.01 -33.93
CA LEU A 49 95.13 -69.80 -34.84
C LEU A 49 94.38 -68.43 -34.80
N ALA A 50 94.84 -67.54 -35.67
CA ALA A 50 94.09 -66.85 -36.74
C ALA A 50 92.70 -66.18 -36.52
N ARG A 51 92.64 -64.91 -36.94
CA ARG A 51 91.51 -64.28 -37.67
C ARG A 51 90.15 -64.12 -36.93
N ARG A 52 90.07 -63.31 -35.85
CA ARG A 52 88.77 -62.78 -35.36
C ARG A 52 88.72 -61.54 -34.44
N TRP A 53 89.84 -60.83 -34.18
CA TRP A 53 89.93 -59.91 -33.03
C TRP A 53 89.75 -58.39 -33.29
N GLY A 54 89.59 -57.92 -34.54
CA GLY A 54 89.44 -56.48 -34.83
C GLY A 54 88.12 -55.83 -34.39
N LEU A 55 87.02 -56.59 -34.32
CA LEU A 55 85.67 -56.04 -34.12
C LEU A 55 85.25 -55.83 -32.66
N ARG A 56 85.80 -56.61 -31.71
CA ARG A 56 85.34 -56.57 -30.30
C ARG A 56 85.89 -55.40 -29.50
N GLY A 57 87.09 -54.91 -29.85
CA GLY A 57 87.66 -53.68 -29.25
C GLY A 57 86.84 -52.44 -29.62
N ALA A 58 86.44 -52.33 -30.90
CA ALA A 58 85.60 -51.24 -31.38
C ALA A 58 84.25 -51.18 -30.67
N ILE A 59 83.58 -52.33 -30.47
CA ILE A 59 82.24 -52.39 -29.85
C ILE A 59 82.28 -51.99 -28.37
N LEU A 60 83.29 -52.39 -27.60
CA LEU A 60 83.37 -52.04 -26.17
C LEU A 60 83.74 -50.56 -25.96
N VAL A 61 84.63 -50.00 -26.78
CA VAL A 61 84.93 -48.56 -26.77
C VAL A 61 83.72 -47.75 -27.22
N ALA A 62 83.03 -48.18 -28.29
CA ALA A 62 81.80 -47.54 -28.75
C ALA A 62 80.70 -47.60 -27.70
N ALA A 63 80.45 -48.75 -27.06
CA ALA A 63 79.43 -48.87 -26.01
C ALA A 63 79.77 -48.05 -24.75
N GLY A 64 81.04 -47.95 -24.36
CA GLY A 64 81.49 -47.07 -23.28
C GLY A 64 81.27 -45.58 -23.61
N LEU A 65 81.61 -45.17 -24.84
CA LEU A 65 81.34 -43.82 -25.34
C LEU A 65 79.84 -43.52 -25.42
N LEU A 66 79.02 -44.46 -25.91
CA LEU A 66 77.57 -44.32 -26.01
C LEU A 66 76.92 -44.21 -24.64
N LEU A 67 77.36 -45.03 -23.67
CA LEU A 67 76.87 -44.98 -22.29
C LEU A 67 77.25 -43.67 -21.60
N ALA A 68 78.47 -43.17 -21.83
CA ALA A 68 78.89 -41.84 -21.36
C ALA A 68 78.10 -40.71 -22.04
N LEU A 69 77.82 -40.81 -23.34
CA LEU A 69 76.98 -39.84 -24.07
C LEU A 69 75.53 -39.81 -23.57
N VAL A 70 74.98 -40.97 -23.20
CA VAL A 70 73.59 -41.11 -22.73
C VAL A 70 73.44 -40.61 -21.29
N LEU A 71 74.38 -40.93 -20.40
CA LEU A 71 74.37 -40.45 -19.01
C LEU A 71 74.79 -38.98 -18.89
N GLY A 72 75.68 -38.49 -19.75
CA GLY A 72 76.05 -37.06 -19.83
C GLY A 72 75.06 -36.18 -20.59
N ARG A 73 74.01 -36.77 -21.19
CA ARG A 73 73.15 -36.10 -22.19
C ARG A 73 72.47 -34.82 -21.68
N GLN A 74 72.03 -34.79 -20.42
CA GLN A 74 71.35 -33.64 -19.83
C GLN A 74 72.34 -32.48 -19.56
N ALA A 75 73.46 -32.75 -18.88
CA ALA A 75 74.47 -31.74 -18.60
C ALA A 75 75.14 -31.20 -19.88
N MET A 76 75.32 -32.03 -20.91
CA MET A 76 75.87 -31.57 -22.19
C MET A 76 74.86 -30.79 -23.05
N SER A 77 73.54 -31.07 -22.97
CA SER A 77 72.55 -30.23 -23.66
C SER A 77 72.46 -28.82 -23.05
N GLU A 78 72.56 -28.70 -21.73
CA GLU A 78 72.53 -27.41 -21.02
C GLU A 78 73.75 -26.53 -21.31
N TRP A 79 74.89 -27.12 -21.67
CA TRP A 79 76.13 -26.40 -21.97
C TRP A 79 76.32 -26.09 -23.47
N LEU A 80 75.64 -26.81 -24.38
CA LEU A 80 75.90 -26.73 -25.82
C LEU A 80 74.74 -26.16 -26.67
N TRP A 81 73.50 -26.06 -26.17
CA TRP A 81 72.36 -25.46 -26.90
C TRP A 81 71.38 -24.64 -26.02
N PRO A 82 71.55 -23.31 -25.92
CA PRO A 82 70.63 -22.41 -25.21
C PRO A 82 69.18 -22.43 -25.72
N ASP A 83 68.96 -22.65 -27.02
CA ASP A 83 67.63 -22.61 -27.67
C ASP A 83 66.59 -23.52 -26.96
N THR A 84 67.02 -24.70 -26.48
CA THR A 84 66.12 -25.73 -25.92
C THR A 84 65.47 -25.33 -24.60
N ARG A 85 66.23 -24.69 -23.70
CA ARG A 85 65.75 -24.25 -22.38
C ARG A 85 64.86 -23.00 -22.49
N ALA A 86 65.16 -22.11 -23.43
CA ALA A 86 64.26 -21.02 -23.78
C ALA A 86 62.94 -21.53 -24.41
N GLN A 87 62.97 -22.69 -25.09
CA GLN A 87 61.78 -23.35 -25.64
C GLN A 87 60.87 -23.91 -24.54
N SER A 88 61.40 -24.70 -23.59
CA SER A 88 60.59 -25.28 -22.51
C SER A 88 59.93 -24.22 -21.63
N LEU A 89 60.67 -23.14 -21.27
CA LEU A 89 60.12 -22.02 -20.49
C LEU A 89 58.95 -21.31 -21.21
N ARG A 90 58.96 -21.24 -22.55
CA ARG A 90 57.82 -20.68 -23.33
C ARG A 90 56.61 -21.62 -23.35
N GLU A 91 56.82 -22.93 -23.41
CA GLU A 91 55.73 -23.92 -23.33
C GLU A 91 55.11 -23.95 -21.92
N GLU A 92 55.91 -23.79 -20.88
CA GLU A 92 55.45 -23.61 -19.49
C GLU A 92 54.72 -22.27 -19.30
N ALA A 93 55.25 -21.16 -19.83
CA ALA A 93 54.62 -19.85 -19.76
C ALA A 93 53.26 -19.80 -20.49
N THR A 94 53.17 -20.41 -21.68
CA THR A 94 51.89 -20.51 -22.42
C THR A 94 50.88 -21.40 -21.70
N ARG A 95 51.32 -22.46 -21.01
CA ARG A 95 50.46 -23.27 -20.14
C ARG A 95 49.96 -22.47 -18.93
N ALA A 96 50.85 -21.77 -18.22
CA ALA A 96 50.49 -20.90 -17.10
C ALA A 96 49.51 -19.77 -17.52
N LEU A 97 49.69 -19.22 -18.73
CA LEU A 97 48.76 -18.26 -19.31
C LEU A 97 47.37 -18.87 -19.59
N ALA A 98 47.32 -20.08 -20.16
CA ALA A 98 46.07 -20.80 -20.40
C ALA A 98 45.35 -21.19 -19.08
N GLU A 99 46.10 -21.46 -18.01
CA GLU A 99 45.59 -21.67 -16.65
C GLU A 99 45.17 -20.37 -15.94
N GLY A 100 45.35 -19.20 -16.57
CA GLY A 100 45.03 -17.89 -15.98
C GLY A 100 46.02 -17.40 -14.90
N ARG A 101 47.12 -18.13 -14.68
CA ARG A 101 48.20 -17.79 -13.73
C ARG A 101 49.14 -16.73 -14.31
N LEU A 102 48.64 -15.51 -14.48
CA LEU A 102 49.35 -14.44 -15.19
C LEU A 102 50.67 -13.99 -14.51
N SER A 103 50.72 -14.06 -13.17
CA SER A 103 51.92 -13.78 -12.37
C SER A 103 51.84 -14.58 -11.07
N SER A 104 52.98 -15.06 -10.57
CA SER A 104 53.12 -15.72 -9.26
C SER A 104 54.41 -15.34 -8.56
N ALA A 105 54.35 -15.14 -7.24
CA ALA A 105 55.52 -14.91 -6.40
C ALA A 105 56.52 -16.09 -6.41
N ASP A 106 56.03 -17.30 -6.69
CA ASP A 106 56.87 -18.50 -6.79
C ASP A 106 57.68 -18.60 -8.10
N GLY A 107 57.60 -17.59 -8.99
CA GLY A 107 58.31 -17.57 -10.28
C GLY A 107 57.68 -18.43 -11.39
N HIS A 108 56.62 -19.19 -11.09
CA HIS A 108 55.93 -20.09 -12.02
C HIS A 108 54.74 -19.43 -12.74
N GLY A 109 54.61 -18.10 -12.68
CA GLY A 109 53.57 -17.36 -13.40
C GLY A 109 53.95 -17.10 -14.85
N ALA A 110 52.96 -16.84 -15.70
CA ALA A 110 53.18 -16.63 -17.14
C ALA A 110 54.14 -15.45 -17.41
N ARG A 111 54.02 -14.34 -16.66
CA ARG A 111 54.96 -13.22 -16.72
C ARG A 111 56.38 -13.67 -16.41
N GLU A 112 56.59 -14.28 -15.24
CA GLU A 112 57.94 -14.61 -14.75
C GLU A 112 58.63 -15.64 -15.66
N LEU A 113 57.87 -16.60 -16.21
CA LEU A 113 58.38 -17.59 -17.17
C LEU A 113 58.72 -16.98 -18.54
N PHE A 114 57.91 -16.04 -19.06
CA PHE A 114 58.27 -15.32 -20.29
C PHE A 114 59.42 -14.32 -20.10
N GLU A 115 59.53 -13.67 -18.94
CA GLU A 115 60.68 -12.83 -18.56
C GLU A 115 61.97 -13.67 -18.48
N ALA A 116 61.91 -14.85 -17.85
CA ALA A 116 63.03 -15.78 -17.80
C ALA A 116 63.43 -16.30 -19.19
N ALA A 117 62.47 -16.58 -20.08
CA ALA A 117 62.76 -16.95 -21.46
C ALA A 117 63.41 -15.79 -22.25
N LEU A 118 62.94 -14.55 -22.05
CA LEU A 118 63.50 -13.35 -22.70
C LEU A 118 64.92 -13.01 -22.21
N ALA A 119 65.25 -13.32 -20.95
CA ALA A 119 66.59 -13.16 -20.41
C ALA A 119 67.61 -14.16 -21.00
N LEU A 120 67.16 -15.31 -21.50
CA LEU A 120 68.00 -16.32 -22.14
C LEU A 120 68.19 -16.09 -23.65
N ASP A 121 67.16 -15.55 -24.33
CA ASP A 121 67.18 -15.24 -25.76
C ASP A 121 66.56 -13.84 -26.01
N PRO A 122 67.36 -12.75 -25.90
CA PRO A 122 66.87 -11.39 -26.08
C PRO A 122 66.49 -11.07 -27.53
N ASP A 123 67.10 -11.75 -28.51
CA ASP A 123 66.98 -11.40 -29.93
C ASP A 123 65.65 -11.87 -30.55
N ARG A 124 65.01 -12.91 -30.00
CA ARG A 124 63.69 -13.36 -30.47
C ARG A 124 62.53 -12.48 -30.01
N SER A 125 61.52 -12.39 -30.88
CA SER A 125 60.26 -11.68 -30.64
C SER A 125 59.26 -12.46 -29.79
N ASP A 126 59.30 -13.79 -29.81
CA ASP A 126 58.22 -14.66 -29.33
C ASP A 126 57.91 -14.48 -27.83
N ALA A 127 58.95 -14.34 -27.00
CA ALA A 127 58.79 -14.12 -25.57
C ALA A 127 58.20 -12.73 -25.27
N ARG A 128 58.57 -11.71 -26.07
CA ARG A 128 57.97 -10.36 -25.98
C ARG A 128 56.50 -10.37 -26.40
N GLU A 129 56.16 -11.12 -27.46
CA GLU A 129 54.76 -11.34 -27.87
C GLU A 129 53.97 -12.11 -26.80
N GLY A 130 54.62 -13.05 -26.10
CA GLY A 130 54.11 -13.73 -24.91
C GLY A 130 53.74 -12.75 -23.80
N LEU A 131 54.65 -11.86 -23.40
CA LEU A 131 54.38 -10.82 -22.39
C LEU A 131 53.22 -9.89 -22.80
N VAL A 132 53.14 -9.50 -24.08
CA VAL A 132 52.00 -8.72 -24.60
C VAL A 132 50.68 -9.50 -24.51
N LYS A 133 50.69 -10.83 -24.72
CA LYS A 133 49.51 -11.69 -24.52
C LYS A 133 49.10 -11.76 -23.03
N VAL A 134 50.07 -11.90 -22.10
CA VAL A 134 49.79 -11.84 -20.66
C VAL A 134 49.17 -10.48 -20.27
N GLY A 135 49.70 -9.37 -20.80
CA GLY A 135 49.18 -8.01 -20.54
C GLY A 135 47.75 -7.80 -21.03
N ARG A 136 47.39 -8.36 -22.20
CA ARG A 136 46.01 -8.36 -22.71
C ARG A 136 45.06 -9.16 -21.81
N VAL A 137 45.44 -10.38 -21.42
CA VAL A 137 44.59 -11.19 -20.52
C VAL A 137 44.47 -10.54 -19.14
N ALA A 138 45.48 -9.80 -18.68
CA ALA A 138 45.39 -9.00 -17.46
C ALA A 138 44.36 -7.86 -17.60
N LEU A 139 44.29 -7.15 -18.73
CA LEU A 139 43.25 -6.15 -18.99
C LEU A 139 41.84 -6.77 -19.07
N ASP A 140 41.70 -7.96 -19.66
CA ASP A 140 40.41 -8.66 -19.72
C ASP A 140 39.95 -9.13 -18.32
N GLN A 141 40.87 -9.65 -17.50
CA GLN A 141 40.59 -9.97 -16.09
C GLN A 141 40.24 -8.70 -15.29
N ALA A 142 40.95 -7.58 -15.50
CA ALA A 142 40.64 -6.31 -14.86
C ALA A 142 39.24 -5.80 -15.24
N ARG A 143 38.83 -5.96 -16.51
CA ARG A 143 37.49 -5.61 -16.99
C ARG A 143 36.41 -6.45 -16.31
N GLN A 144 36.58 -7.77 -16.27
CA GLN A 144 35.64 -8.67 -15.60
C GLN A 144 35.52 -8.34 -14.11
N ALA A 145 36.64 -7.99 -13.47
CA ALA A 145 36.67 -7.58 -12.07
C ALA A 145 35.94 -6.25 -11.82
N ILE A 146 36.14 -5.23 -12.67
CA ILE A 146 35.39 -3.96 -12.62
C ILE A 146 33.88 -4.19 -12.79
N ASP A 147 33.50 -5.05 -13.74
CA ASP A 147 32.10 -5.33 -14.02
C ASP A 147 31.44 -6.16 -12.91
N GLY A 148 32.20 -7.01 -12.21
CA GLY A 148 31.80 -7.73 -11.00
C GLY A 148 32.03 -7.00 -9.68
N GLY A 149 32.46 -5.74 -9.66
CA GLY A 149 32.69 -4.96 -8.43
C GLY A 149 33.94 -5.33 -7.60
N HIS A 150 34.82 -6.20 -8.11
CA HIS A 150 36.03 -6.66 -7.42
C HIS A 150 37.19 -5.67 -7.62
N PHE A 151 37.05 -4.45 -7.11
CA PHE A 151 37.94 -3.31 -7.43
C PHE A 151 39.41 -3.54 -7.07
N ASP A 152 39.72 -4.19 -5.94
CA ASP A 152 41.11 -4.46 -5.57
C ASP A 152 41.79 -5.50 -6.47
N PHE A 153 41.06 -6.51 -6.91
CA PHE A 153 41.56 -7.45 -7.92
C PHE A 153 41.71 -6.76 -9.28
N ALA A 154 40.80 -5.83 -9.63
CA ALA A 154 40.95 -5.02 -10.83
C ALA A 154 42.21 -4.13 -10.81
N ARG A 155 42.51 -3.49 -9.67
CA ARG A 155 43.76 -2.74 -9.45
C ARG A 155 44.99 -3.63 -9.71
N GLN A 156 45.08 -4.77 -9.03
CA GLN A 156 46.21 -5.71 -9.18
C GLN A 156 46.42 -6.17 -10.63
N ARG A 157 45.34 -6.42 -11.37
CA ARG A 157 45.41 -6.82 -12.79
C ARG A 157 45.78 -5.67 -13.72
N LEU A 158 45.36 -4.44 -13.39
CA LEU A 158 45.75 -3.25 -14.12
C LEU A 158 47.24 -2.92 -13.90
N ASP A 159 47.73 -3.03 -12.66
CA ASP A 159 49.16 -2.84 -12.32
C ASP A 159 50.05 -3.87 -13.02
N LEU A 160 49.60 -5.13 -13.13
CA LEU A 160 50.25 -6.15 -13.93
C LEU A 160 50.28 -5.79 -15.42
N ALA A 161 49.18 -5.28 -15.99
CA ALA A 161 49.13 -4.83 -17.37
C ALA A 161 50.06 -3.63 -17.64
N CYS A 162 50.23 -2.71 -16.68
CA CYS A 162 51.19 -1.60 -16.74
C CYS A 162 52.64 -2.08 -16.88
N GLN A 163 53.01 -3.16 -16.19
CA GLN A 163 54.37 -3.72 -16.18
C GLN A 163 54.71 -4.43 -17.50
N LEU A 164 53.71 -5.02 -18.16
CA LEU A 164 53.86 -5.92 -19.32
C LEU A 164 53.94 -5.23 -20.70
N ALA A 165 54.35 -3.95 -20.75
CA ALA A 165 54.46 -3.16 -21.99
C ALA A 165 53.17 -3.07 -22.84
N THR A 166 52.01 -3.19 -22.19
CA THR A 166 50.67 -3.04 -22.81
C THR A 166 50.47 -1.61 -23.35
N PRO A 167 49.73 -1.39 -24.46
CA PRO A 167 49.46 -0.05 -24.98
C PRO A 167 48.84 0.89 -23.93
N ARG A 168 49.47 2.06 -23.73
CA ARG A 168 49.12 3.00 -22.64
C ARG A 168 47.69 3.51 -22.72
N ASP A 169 47.17 3.71 -23.92
CA ASP A 169 45.79 4.14 -24.19
C ASP A 169 44.74 3.16 -23.62
N GLN A 170 45.00 1.85 -23.75
CA GLN A 170 44.11 0.80 -23.26
C GLN A 170 44.13 0.72 -21.73
N VAL A 171 45.33 0.81 -21.14
CA VAL A 171 45.55 0.84 -19.69
C VAL A 171 44.89 2.08 -19.08
N GLU A 172 45.11 3.27 -19.64
CA GLU A 172 44.51 4.52 -19.16
C GLU A 172 42.97 4.53 -19.30
N ALA A 173 42.43 3.98 -20.38
CA ALA A 173 40.98 3.84 -20.54
C ALA A 173 40.37 2.94 -19.46
N MET A 174 41.03 1.82 -19.13
CA MET A 174 40.59 0.93 -18.06
C MET A 174 40.77 1.58 -16.68
N ALA A 175 41.85 2.32 -16.46
CA ALA A 175 42.10 3.08 -15.23
C ALA A 175 41.04 4.16 -14.97
N ARG A 176 40.57 4.86 -16.02
CA ARG A 176 39.44 5.81 -15.92
C ARG A 176 38.15 5.08 -15.50
N ARG A 177 37.79 4.00 -16.21
CA ARG A 177 36.59 3.20 -15.93
C ARG A 177 36.58 2.62 -14.50
N LEU A 178 37.74 2.16 -14.00
CA LEU A 178 37.90 1.69 -12.63
C LEU A 178 37.59 2.81 -11.62
N ARG A 179 38.23 3.98 -11.75
CA ARG A 179 38.00 5.14 -10.89
C ARG A 179 36.55 5.62 -10.92
N GLU A 180 35.92 5.64 -12.09
CA GLU A 180 34.50 6.00 -12.26
C GLU A 180 33.57 5.04 -11.51
N ARG A 181 33.82 3.72 -11.60
CA ARG A 181 33.03 2.71 -10.88
C ARG A 181 33.28 2.72 -9.37
N GLU A 182 34.51 2.92 -8.92
CA GLU A 182 34.84 3.06 -7.50
C GLU A 182 34.18 4.32 -6.89
N ALA A 183 34.26 5.46 -7.58
CA ALA A 183 33.63 6.70 -7.14
C ALA A 183 32.09 6.57 -7.07
N ALA A 184 31.49 5.86 -8.03
CA ALA A 184 30.06 5.54 -7.98
C ALA A 184 29.71 4.63 -6.79
N HIS A 185 30.52 3.60 -6.50
CA HIS A 185 30.29 2.69 -5.39
C HIS A 185 30.38 3.39 -4.04
N ALA A 186 31.45 4.16 -3.80
CA ALA A 186 31.63 4.95 -2.59
C ALA A 186 30.50 5.99 -2.39
N GLY A 187 29.94 6.51 -3.49
CA GLY A 187 28.76 7.36 -3.47
C GLY A 187 27.49 6.62 -2.97
N LEU A 188 27.32 5.35 -3.33
CA LEU A 188 26.23 4.51 -2.83
C LEU A 188 26.39 4.14 -1.36
N ASP A 189 27.62 3.82 -0.93
CA ASP A 189 27.91 3.51 0.48
C ASP A 189 27.60 4.70 1.39
N ARG A 190 27.96 5.91 0.93
CA ARG A 190 27.58 7.15 1.60
C ARG A 190 26.06 7.35 1.65
N LEU A 191 25.34 7.09 0.56
CA LEU A 191 23.87 7.18 0.55
C LEU A 191 23.21 6.19 1.53
N VAL A 192 23.76 4.98 1.69
CA VAL A 192 23.29 4.02 2.70
C VAL A 192 23.55 4.53 4.13
N ALA A 193 24.72 5.11 4.40
CA ALA A 193 25.03 5.71 5.69
C ALA A 193 24.15 6.95 6.01
N ASP A 194 23.90 7.79 5.01
CA ASP A 194 23.00 8.94 5.11
C ASP A 194 21.55 8.47 5.35
N ALA A 195 21.10 7.39 4.70
CA ALA A 195 19.78 6.78 4.89
C ALA A 195 19.60 6.20 6.31
N ALA A 196 20.59 5.45 6.80
CA ALA A 196 20.59 4.92 8.17
C ALA A 196 20.57 6.05 9.21
N THR A 197 21.30 7.14 8.95
CA THR A 197 21.30 8.34 9.80
C THR A 197 19.94 9.04 9.80
N ALA A 198 19.30 9.18 8.63
CA ALA A 198 17.96 9.74 8.52
C ALA A 198 16.92 8.88 9.27
N ARG A 199 17.02 7.55 9.17
CA ARG A 199 16.15 6.61 9.89
C ARG A 199 16.30 6.76 11.40
N ALA A 200 17.54 6.76 11.91
CA ALA A 200 17.83 6.95 13.34
C ALA A 200 17.32 8.30 13.89
N GLN A 201 17.16 9.31 13.04
CA GLN A 201 16.56 10.60 13.36
C GLN A 201 15.02 10.63 13.25
N GLY A 202 14.38 9.50 12.89
CA GLY A 202 12.94 9.41 12.64
C GLY A 202 12.48 10.05 11.31
N ARG A 203 13.42 10.41 10.42
CA ARG A 203 13.13 10.97 9.09
C ARG A 203 12.93 9.85 8.08
N LEU A 204 11.80 9.15 8.24
CA LEU A 204 11.52 7.89 7.52
C LEU A 204 11.14 8.11 6.04
N ASP A 205 10.25 9.07 5.76
CA ASP A 205 9.75 9.40 4.41
C ASP A 205 9.28 10.87 4.35
N GLY A 206 8.88 11.35 3.17
CA GLY A 206 8.29 12.68 2.95
C GLY A 206 9.26 13.75 2.43
N SER A 207 10.57 13.47 2.41
CA SER A 207 11.58 14.32 1.76
C SER A 207 12.60 13.48 0.97
N PRO A 208 13.28 14.04 -0.06
CA PRO A 208 14.25 13.29 -0.87
C PRO A 208 15.49 12.79 -0.10
N ASP A 209 15.74 13.34 1.09
CA ASP A 209 16.83 13.00 2.01
C ASP A 209 16.34 12.21 3.25
N ALA A 210 15.10 11.74 3.23
CA ALA A 210 14.57 10.78 4.19
C ALA A 210 15.06 9.35 3.88
N ALA A 211 15.00 8.47 4.88
CA ALA A 211 15.56 7.12 4.82
C ALA A 211 15.01 6.30 3.63
N LEU A 212 13.69 6.20 3.48
CA LEU A 212 13.07 5.35 2.47
C LEU A 212 13.44 5.81 1.03
N PRO A 213 13.31 7.09 0.64
CA PRO A 213 13.79 7.57 -0.67
C PRO A 213 15.28 7.33 -0.93
N LEU A 214 16.14 7.46 0.08
CA LEU A 214 17.58 7.21 -0.07
C LEU A 214 17.86 5.72 -0.31
N TYR A 215 17.26 4.80 0.48
CA TYR A 215 17.38 3.36 0.25
C TYR A 215 16.82 2.94 -1.11
N LEU A 216 15.64 3.44 -1.51
CA LEU A 216 15.06 3.15 -2.82
C LEU A 216 15.95 3.65 -3.97
N ARG A 217 16.65 4.78 -3.80
CA ARG A 217 17.61 5.29 -4.80
C ARG A 217 18.85 4.41 -4.94
N VAL A 218 19.34 3.82 -3.84
CA VAL A 218 20.43 2.84 -3.88
C VAL A 218 19.95 1.55 -4.56
N LEU A 219 18.77 1.05 -4.20
CA LEU A 219 18.19 -0.17 -4.77
C LEU A 219 17.84 -0.04 -6.27
N ALA A 220 17.48 1.16 -6.74
CA ALA A 220 17.29 1.42 -8.17
C ALA A 220 18.59 1.27 -9.00
N LEU A 221 19.76 1.37 -8.36
CA LEU A 221 21.08 1.20 -8.98
C LEU A 221 21.70 -0.17 -8.68
N GLN A 222 21.41 -0.74 -7.51
CA GLN A 222 21.87 -2.06 -7.06
C GLN A 222 20.73 -2.83 -6.38
N PRO A 223 19.85 -3.53 -7.14
CA PRO A 223 18.64 -4.16 -6.59
C PRO A 223 18.89 -5.32 -5.60
N GLN A 224 20.10 -5.87 -5.54
CA GLN A 224 20.49 -6.99 -4.67
C GLN A 224 21.46 -6.54 -3.54
N ARG A 225 21.48 -5.24 -3.22
CA ARG A 225 22.36 -4.70 -2.19
C ARG A 225 21.74 -4.92 -0.80
N ASN A 226 22.21 -5.93 -0.08
CA ASN A 226 21.56 -6.47 1.12
C ASN A 226 21.34 -5.45 2.25
N ASP A 227 22.34 -4.61 2.54
CA ASP A 227 22.25 -3.54 3.56
C ASP A 227 21.18 -2.48 3.23
N ALA A 228 20.95 -2.20 1.94
CA ALA A 228 19.91 -1.30 1.48
C ALA A 228 18.53 -1.96 1.44
N LEU A 229 18.44 -3.29 1.21
CA LEU A 229 17.20 -4.06 1.35
C LEU A 229 16.77 -4.13 2.82
N GLU A 230 17.67 -4.53 3.71
CA GLU A 230 17.46 -4.57 5.15
C GLU A 230 17.05 -3.20 5.69
N GLY A 231 17.81 -2.14 5.39
CA GLY A 231 17.51 -0.77 5.82
C GLY A 231 16.19 -0.21 5.26
N ARG A 232 15.79 -0.61 4.05
CA ARG A 232 14.45 -0.32 3.51
C ARG A 232 13.37 -1.01 4.35
N ASP A 233 13.48 -2.31 4.57
CA ASP A 233 12.45 -3.12 5.22
C ASP A 233 12.23 -2.69 6.68
N ASP A 234 13.32 -2.35 7.36
CA ASP A 234 13.36 -1.72 8.68
C ASP A 234 12.66 -0.34 8.69
N THR A 235 12.89 0.48 7.67
CA THR A 235 12.22 1.79 7.52
C THR A 235 10.72 1.63 7.25
N LEU A 236 10.33 0.61 6.47
CA LEU A 236 8.92 0.28 6.21
C LEU A 236 8.21 -0.22 7.47
N ALA A 237 8.88 -1.02 8.30
CA ALA A 237 8.36 -1.44 9.60
C ALA A 237 8.10 -0.24 10.54
N ASP A 238 9.04 0.72 10.62
CA ASP A 238 8.86 1.94 11.43
C ASP A 238 7.73 2.85 10.90
N LEU A 239 7.53 2.90 9.58
CA LEU A 239 6.41 3.60 8.95
C LEU A 239 5.07 2.93 9.29
N LEU A 240 4.97 1.61 9.21
CA LEU A 240 3.77 0.87 9.63
C LEU A 240 3.49 1.05 11.13
N GLN A 241 4.53 1.03 11.98
CA GLN A 241 4.37 1.29 13.41
C GLN A 241 3.87 2.72 13.69
N SER A 242 4.38 3.71 12.95
CA SER A 242 3.91 5.10 13.01
C SER A 242 2.46 5.24 12.54
N ALA A 243 2.06 4.50 11.50
CA ALA A 243 0.70 4.47 10.98
C ALA A 243 -0.27 3.80 11.96
N ARG A 244 0.09 2.64 12.56
CA ARG A 244 -0.67 1.96 13.61
C ARG A 244 -0.93 2.88 14.81
N LYS A 245 0.09 3.67 15.21
CA LYS A 245 -0.07 4.69 16.26
C LYS A 245 -1.06 5.78 15.85
N ALA A 246 -0.96 6.34 14.65
CA ALA A 246 -1.92 7.34 14.16
C ALA A 246 -3.36 6.81 14.17
N LEU A 247 -3.59 5.56 13.76
CA LEU A 247 -4.90 4.91 13.83
C LEU A 247 -5.41 4.76 15.27
N ALA A 248 -4.54 4.44 16.22
CA ALA A 248 -4.88 4.35 17.65
C ALA A 248 -5.21 5.72 18.26
N ASP A 249 -4.49 6.77 17.84
CA ASP A 249 -4.74 8.17 18.23
C ASP A 249 -6.00 8.77 17.53
N GLY A 250 -6.59 8.04 16.57
CA GLY A 250 -7.83 8.41 15.85
C GLY A 250 -7.62 9.14 14.52
N ASP A 251 -6.37 9.38 14.12
CA ASP A 251 -5.99 10.03 12.86
C ASP A 251 -5.98 8.99 11.71
N LEU A 252 -7.18 8.76 11.16
CA LEU A 252 -7.41 7.80 10.08
C LEU A 252 -6.64 8.16 8.81
N ALA A 253 -6.63 9.44 8.44
CA ALA A 253 -6.01 9.92 7.21
C ALA A 253 -4.49 9.70 7.24
N ARG A 254 -3.82 10.08 8.33
CA ARG A 254 -2.37 9.86 8.48
C ARG A 254 -2.03 8.37 8.56
N GLY A 255 -2.83 7.57 9.24
CA GLY A 255 -2.67 6.12 9.27
C GLY A 255 -2.77 5.49 7.88
N ALA A 256 -3.78 5.87 7.11
CA ALA A 256 -3.98 5.41 5.74
C ALA A 256 -2.83 5.81 4.81
N VAL A 257 -2.38 7.07 4.85
CA VAL A 257 -1.25 7.55 4.06
C VAL A 257 0.01 6.74 4.37
N GLY A 258 0.33 6.51 5.65
CA GLY A 258 1.51 5.70 6.01
C GLY A 258 1.47 4.29 5.45
N ILE A 259 0.30 3.63 5.51
CA ILE A 259 0.09 2.28 4.97
C ILE A 259 0.18 2.26 3.43
N GLN A 260 -0.43 3.23 2.75
CA GLN A 260 -0.34 3.38 1.28
C GLN A 260 1.10 3.62 0.80
N ARG A 261 1.89 4.39 1.55
CA ARG A 261 3.32 4.60 1.25
C ARG A 261 4.13 3.31 1.34
N VAL A 262 3.86 2.47 2.33
CA VAL A 262 4.50 1.16 2.45
C VAL A 262 4.03 0.21 1.33
N GLN A 263 2.73 0.15 1.06
CA GLN A 263 2.18 -0.65 -0.06
C GLN A 263 2.76 -0.25 -1.43
N ALA A 264 3.05 1.04 -1.65
CA ALA A 264 3.67 1.52 -2.88
C ALA A 264 5.17 1.23 -2.98
N ALA A 265 5.86 1.08 -1.85
CA ALA A 265 7.30 0.79 -1.78
C ALA A 265 7.60 -0.72 -1.82
N ASP A 266 6.79 -1.52 -1.11
CA ASP A 266 6.82 -2.98 -1.15
C ASP A 266 5.41 -3.58 -0.88
N PRO A 267 4.68 -4.01 -1.92
CA PRO A 267 3.41 -4.72 -1.75
C PRO A 267 3.51 -6.07 -1.03
N GLY A 268 4.71 -6.64 -0.91
CA GLY A 268 4.99 -7.93 -0.28
C GLY A 268 5.46 -7.85 1.17
N HIS A 269 5.55 -6.64 1.75
CA HIS A 269 6.07 -6.42 3.10
C HIS A 269 5.27 -7.21 4.15
N ALA A 270 5.97 -7.96 5.01
CA ALA A 270 5.36 -8.97 5.89
C ALA A 270 4.28 -8.41 6.84
N ASP A 271 4.47 -7.17 7.30
CA ASP A 271 3.61 -6.50 8.29
C ASP A 271 2.41 -5.75 7.66
N LEU A 272 2.38 -5.64 6.33
CA LEU A 272 1.39 -4.87 5.58
C LEU A 272 -0.04 -5.44 5.66
N PRO A 273 -0.29 -6.77 5.57
CA PRO A 273 -1.64 -7.33 5.68
C PRO A 273 -2.33 -6.98 7.01
N ASP A 274 -1.61 -7.04 8.13
CA ASP A 274 -2.15 -6.70 9.44
C ASP A 274 -2.41 -5.21 9.60
N ALA A 275 -1.57 -4.35 9.00
CA ALA A 275 -1.81 -2.92 8.97
C ALA A 275 -3.05 -2.54 8.14
N LEU A 276 -3.26 -3.19 6.99
CA LEU A 276 -4.46 -3.04 6.15
C LEU A 276 -5.73 -3.50 6.90
N ASN A 277 -5.68 -4.66 7.57
CA ASN A 277 -6.78 -5.16 8.39
C ASN A 277 -7.13 -4.21 9.54
N LEU A 278 -6.12 -3.60 10.18
CA LEU A 278 -6.32 -2.60 11.25
C LEU A 278 -6.96 -1.32 10.71
N LEU A 279 -6.51 -0.82 9.55
CA LEU A 279 -7.09 0.35 8.88
C LEU A 279 -8.57 0.13 8.57
N GLU A 280 -8.92 -0.99 7.93
CA GLU A 280 -10.31 -1.32 7.61
C GLU A 280 -11.18 -1.42 8.87
N SER A 281 -10.66 -2.05 9.93
CA SER A 281 -11.32 -2.14 11.23
C SER A 281 -11.61 -0.77 11.86
N HIS A 282 -10.76 0.24 11.60
CA HIS A 282 -10.92 1.61 12.08
C HIS A 282 -11.86 2.43 11.19
N VAL A 283 -11.77 2.28 9.86
CA VAL A 283 -12.69 2.87 8.86
C VAL A 283 -14.13 2.44 9.15
N GLU A 284 -14.38 1.14 9.28
CA GLU A 284 -15.71 0.60 9.51
C GLU A 284 -16.25 0.94 10.92
N ARG A 285 -15.37 1.12 11.91
CA ARG A 285 -15.76 1.70 13.22
C ARG A 285 -16.25 3.15 13.07
N ARG A 286 -15.47 4.00 12.38
CA ARG A 286 -15.79 5.41 12.15
C ARG A 286 -17.10 5.57 11.36
N ARG A 287 -17.35 4.70 10.38
CA ARG A 287 -18.62 4.66 9.63
C ARG A 287 -19.81 4.44 10.55
N ARG A 288 -19.79 3.40 11.39
CA ARG A 288 -20.88 3.10 12.34
C ARG A 288 -21.12 4.23 13.35
N GLU A 289 -20.05 4.88 13.83
CA GLU A 289 -20.13 6.05 14.71
C GLU A 289 -20.79 7.24 14.02
N SER A 290 -20.44 7.50 12.75
CA SER A 290 -21.01 8.56 11.91
C SER A 290 -22.49 8.32 11.62
N ASP A 291 -22.86 7.09 11.25
CA ASP A 291 -24.25 6.69 11.04
C ASP A 291 -25.09 6.80 12.33
N LEU A 292 -24.48 6.50 13.49
CA LEU A 292 -25.13 6.67 14.79
C LEU A 292 -25.26 8.16 15.17
N ALA A 293 -24.27 8.99 14.85
CA ALA A 293 -24.35 10.44 15.03
C ALA A 293 -25.46 11.06 14.16
N LEU A 294 -25.52 10.68 12.87
CA LEU A 294 -26.57 11.11 11.93
C LEU A 294 -27.96 10.72 12.43
N ARG A 295 -28.17 9.45 12.82
CA ARG A 295 -29.46 8.97 13.40
C ARG A 295 -29.83 9.69 14.70
N ARG A 296 -28.85 10.12 15.49
CA ARG A 296 -29.04 10.94 16.71
C ARG A 296 -29.12 12.45 16.44
N GLN A 297 -29.15 12.88 15.18
CA GLN A 297 -29.16 14.29 14.76
C GLN A 297 -27.96 15.12 15.25
N ARG A 298 -26.84 14.45 15.59
CA ARG A 298 -25.55 15.09 15.89
C ARG A 298 -24.82 15.34 14.57
N PHE A 299 -25.33 16.30 13.80
CA PHE A 299 -24.90 16.54 12.42
C PHE A 299 -23.44 16.95 12.29
N ASP A 300 -22.87 17.61 13.30
CA ASP A 300 -21.47 18.05 13.27
C ASP A 300 -20.50 16.89 13.52
N ASP A 301 -20.84 15.99 14.45
CA ASP A 301 -20.09 14.74 14.66
C ASP A 301 -20.17 13.82 13.43
N ALA A 302 -21.33 13.76 12.79
CA ALA A 302 -21.54 12.98 11.56
C ALA A 302 -20.77 13.57 10.37
N LEU A 303 -20.77 14.91 10.22
CA LEU A 303 -19.99 15.62 9.21
C LEU A 303 -18.50 15.30 9.36
N ALA A 304 -17.93 15.51 10.55
CA ALA A 304 -16.53 15.19 10.82
C ALA A 304 -16.21 13.72 10.50
N GLY A 305 -17.05 12.79 10.96
CA GLY A 305 -16.83 11.37 10.75
C GLY A 305 -16.87 10.91 9.28
N TYR A 306 -17.79 11.43 8.47
CA TYR A 306 -17.80 11.14 7.03
C TYR A 306 -16.70 11.89 6.26
N SER A 307 -16.28 13.08 6.70
CA SER A 307 -15.12 13.78 6.13
C SER A 307 -13.82 13.02 6.34
N ASP A 308 -13.59 12.42 7.52
CA ASP A 308 -12.41 11.58 7.77
C ASP A 308 -12.37 10.35 6.85
N LEU A 309 -13.54 9.75 6.57
CA LEU A 309 -13.65 8.61 5.65
C LEU A 309 -13.26 9.01 4.21
N LEU A 310 -13.67 10.19 3.75
CA LEU A 310 -13.24 10.72 2.44
C LEU A 310 -11.76 11.10 2.41
N ALA A 311 -11.16 11.47 3.55
CA ALA A 311 -9.72 11.72 3.64
C ALA A 311 -8.89 10.43 3.54
N VAL A 312 -9.47 9.26 3.86
CA VAL A 312 -8.86 7.93 3.62
C VAL A 312 -9.11 7.48 2.18
N HIS A 313 -10.37 7.54 1.72
CA HIS A 313 -10.77 7.14 0.38
C HIS A 313 -11.71 8.20 -0.21
N ALA A 314 -11.18 9.04 -1.10
CA ALA A 314 -11.95 10.09 -1.77
C ALA A 314 -13.20 9.56 -2.51
N ASP A 315 -13.18 8.28 -2.92
CA ASP A 315 -14.27 7.59 -3.60
C ASP A 315 -15.20 6.73 -2.70
N ASP A 316 -15.23 6.99 -1.39
CA ASP A 316 -16.21 6.36 -0.50
C ASP A 316 -17.63 6.89 -0.73
N ASP A 317 -18.35 6.24 -1.65
CA ASP A 317 -19.75 6.56 -1.97
C ASP A 317 -20.70 6.46 -0.75
N ALA A 318 -20.39 5.64 0.25
CA ALA A 318 -21.20 5.56 1.46
C ALA A 318 -20.98 6.80 2.36
N ALA A 319 -19.75 7.29 2.46
CA ALA A 319 -19.45 8.57 3.11
C ALA A 319 -20.04 9.76 2.33
N ARG A 320 -19.94 9.77 0.99
CA ARG A 320 -20.61 10.78 0.14
C ARG A 320 -22.14 10.81 0.35
N ARG A 321 -22.79 9.64 0.43
CA ARG A 321 -24.23 9.55 0.80
C ARG A 321 -24.50 10.03 2.22
N GLY A 322 -23.62 9.75 3.18
CA GLY A 322 -23.69 10.26 4.55
C GLY A 322 -23.67 11.79 4.60
N LEU A 323 -22.71 12.42 3.91
CA LEU A 323 -22.62 13.87 3.79
C LEU A 323 -23.82 14.48 3.07
N ALA A 324 -24.34 13.83 2.01
CA ALA A 324 -25.57 14.25 1.36
C ALA A 324 -26.76 14.24 2.35
N ALA A 325 -26.87 13.23 3.22
CA ALA A 325 -27.91 13.18 4.24
C ALA A 325 -27.74 14.30 5.30
N VAL A 326 -26.52 14.61 5.71
CA VAL A 326 -26.22 15.75 6.61
C VAL A 326 -26.59 17.09 5.93
N ALA A 327 -26.20 17.30 4.67
CA ALA A 327 -26.53 18.50 3.91
C ALA A 327 -28.04 18.68 3.70
N ASN A 328 -28.78 17.60 3.40
CA ASN A 328 -30.24 17.58 3.35
C ASN A 328 -30.87 17.98 4.69
N ALA A 329 -30.35 17.48 5.82
CA ALA A 329 -30.84 17.85 7.15
C ALA A 329 -30.61 19.34 7.47
N TYR A 330 -29.47 19.89 7.04
CA TYR A 330 -29.19 21.33 7.12
C TYR A 330 -30.13 22.14 6.21
N ALA A 331 -30.36 21.73 4.96
CA ALA A 331 -31.32 22.39 4.06
C ALA A 331 -32.75 22.42 4.64
N ALA A 332 -33.26 21.28 5.14
CA ALA A 332 -34.57 21.19 5.79
C ALA A 332 -34.65 21.97 7.13
N ARG A 333 -33.52 22.24 7.78
CA ARG A 333 -33.46 23.17 8.92
C ARG A 333 -33.55 24.63 8.46
N SER A 334 -32.89 24.98 7.34
CA SER A 334 -33.02 26.31 6.72
C SER A 334 -34.46 26.59 6.30
N GLU A 335 -35.13 25.65 5.62
CA GLU A 335 -36.52 25.80 5.19
C GLU A 335 -37.48 26.10 6.36
N ARG A 336 -37.34 25.38 7.47
CA ARG A 336 -38.13 25.63 8.69
C ARG A 336 -37.84 27.02 9.27
N LEU A 337 -36.57 27.42 9.36
CA LEU A 337 -36.20 28.77 9.81
C LEU A 337 -36.72 29.86 8.87
N ALA A 338 -36.74 29.62 7.55
CA ALA A 338 -37.30 30.54 6.56
C ALA A 338 -38.82 30.64 6.64
N ALA A 339 -39.53 29.53 6.85
CA ALA A 339 -40.98 29.50 7.12
C ALA A 339 -41.34 30.24 8.43
N ASP A 340 -40.44 30.17 9.42
CA ASP A 340 -40.50 30.95 10.66
C ASP A 340 -40.04 32.42 10.50
N PHE A 341 -39.68 32.84 9.28
CA PHE A 341 -39.10 34.16 8.92
C PHE A 341 -37.82 34.53 9.70
N ARG A 342 -37.13 33.54 10.27
CA ARG A 342 -35.80 33.69 10.90
C ARG A 342 -34.70 33.72 9.83
N VAL A 343 -34.86 34.63 8.88
CA VAL A 343 -34.10 34.72 7.61
C VAL A 343 -32.56 34.69 7.81
N PRO A 344 -31.94 35.45 8.72
CA PRO A 344 -30.47 35.44 8.88
C PRO A 344 -29.92 34.09 9.37
N GLU A 345 -30.71 33.38 10.17
CA GLU A 345 -30.34 32.07 10.71
C GLU A 345 -30.54 30.98 9.65
N ALA A 346 -31.63 31.05 8.88
CA ALA A 346 -31.88 30.18 7.74
C ALA A 346 -30.72 30.27 6.73
N GLU A 347 -30.29 31.49 6.39
CA GLU A 347 -29.12 31.73 5.55
C GLU A 347 -27.84 31.10 6.10
N THR A 348 -27.54 31.29 7.38
CA THR A 348 -26.36 30.70 8.02
C THR A 348 -26.37 29.16 7.94
N VAL A 349 -27.54 28.56 8.16
CA VAL A 349 -27.75 27.11 8.10
C VAL A 349 -27.67 26.57 6.66
N LEU A 350 -28.16 27.33 5.67
CA LEU A 350 -28.09 26.98 4.25
C LEU A 350 -26.67 27.10 3.68
N LEU A 351 -25.90 28.10 4.12
CA LEU A 351 -24.47 28.22 3.78
C LEU A 351 -23.69 27.00 4.28
N ARG A 352 -24.02 26.47 5.47
CA ARG A 352 -23.40 25.23 5.97
C ARG A 352 -23.77 24.01 5.11
N ALA A 353 -25.02 23.90 4.63
CA ALA A 353 -25.40 22.84 3.69
C ALA A 353 -24.60 22.92 2.38
N ARG A 354 -24.38 24.13 1.85
CA ARG A 354 -23.58 24.37 0.64
C ARG A 354 -22.12 23.98 0.80
N GLY A 355 -21.48 24.42 1.88
CA GLY A 355 -20.07 24.08 2.13
C GLY A 355 -19.84 22.57 2.22
N ILE A 356 -20.79 21.81 2.80
CA ILE A 356 -20.74 20.34 2.80
C ILE A 356 -20.84 19.80 1.37
N ALA A 357 -21.81 20.26 0.59
CA ALA A 357 -22.02 19.80 -0.78
C ALA A 357 -20.83 20.10 -1.71
N GLU A 358 -20.26 21.30 -1.58
CA GLU A 358 -19.06 21.74 -2.31
C GLU A 358 -17.82 20.94 -1.91
N SER A 359 -17.52 20.82 -0.61
CA SER A 359 -16.32 20.11 -0.12
C SER A 359 -16.29 18.62 -0.45
N ALA A 360 -17.46 17.99 -0.62
CA ALA A 360 -17.60 16.59 -1.00
C ALA A 360 -17.91 16.37 -2.49
N ALA A 361 -17.99 17.45 -3.30
CA ALA A 361 -18.37 17.42 -4.72
C ALA A 361 -19.68 16.65 -5.00
N ILE A 362 -20.70 16.86 -4.16
CA ILE A 362 -22.01 16.17 -4.24
C ILE A 362 -23.15 17.14 -4.56
N GLU A 363 -24.05 16.74 -5.45
CA GLU A 363 -25.29 17.48 -5.72
C GLU A 363 -26.36 17.16 -4.68
N VAL A 364 -26.99 18.20 -4.12
CA VAL A 364 -28.04 18.07 -3.10
C VAL A 364 -29.24 18.95 -3.48
N PRO A 365 -30.25 18.42 -4.21
CA PRO A 365 -31.37 19.21 -4.74
C PRO A 365 -32.16 20.01 -3.69
N ALA A 366 -32.22 19.52 -2.44
CA ALA A 366 -32.86 20.24 -1.33
C ALA A 366 -32.22 21.60 -1.03
N ILE A 367 -30.94 21.83 -1.36
CA ILE A 367 -30.29 23.13 -1.18
C ILE A 367 -30.89 24.19 -2.13
N ALA A 368 -31.26 23.80 -3.35
CA ALA A 368 -31.90 24.69 -4.31
C ALA A 368 -33.34 25.04 -3.89
N LEU A 369 -34.09 24.06 -3.40
CA LEU A 369 -35.42 24.26 -2.83
C LEU A 369 -35.36 25.18 -1.60
N ALA A 370 -34.44 24.91 -0.67
CA ALA A 370 -34.23 25.72 0.52
C ALA A 370 -33.87 27.17 0.20
N GLN A 371 -33.10 27.43 -0.86
CA GLN A 371 -32.84 28.78 -1.36
C GLN A 371 -34.11 29.46 -1.86
N GLN A 372 -34.94 28.78 -2.67
CA GLN A 372 -36.21 29.33 -3.16
C GLN A 372 -37.21 29.61 -2.04
N HIS A 373 -37.19 28.82 -0.95
CA HIS A 373 -37.95 29.10 0.26
C HIS A 373 -37.42 30.33 1.01
N LEU A 374 -36.09 30.44 1.16
CA LEU A 374 -35.43 31.58 1.80
C LEU A 374 -35.67 32.90 1.06
N ASP A 375 -35.58 32.92 -0.26
CA ASP A 375 -35.79 34.14 -1.06
C ASP A 375 -37.25 34.59 -1.05
N ARG A 376 -38.22 33.66 -1.08
CA ARG A 376 -39.63 33.99 -0.86
C ARG A 376 -39.89 34.59 0.52
N ALA A 377 -39.21 34.09 1.57
CA ALA A 377 -39.29 34.65 2.93
C ALA A 377 -38.64 36.05 3.04
N ARG A 378 -37.53 36.28 2.34
CA ARG A 378 -36.88 37.60 2.21
C ARG A 378 -37.76 38.61 1.51
N GLU A 379 -38.37 38.22 0.38
CA GLU A 379 -39.26 39.09 -0.36
C GLU A 379 -40.53 39.43 0.40
N SER A 380 -41.19 38.45 1.02
CA SER A 380 -42.40 38.70 1.81
C SER A 380 -42.10 39.61 3.01
N ARG A 381 -40.95 39.42 3.66
CA ARG A 381 -40.45 40.33 4.70
C ARG A 381 -40.21 41.74 4.19
N LYS A 382 -39.45 41.91 3.09
CA LYS A 382 -39.18 43.21 2.47
C LYS A 382 -40.47 43.94 2.06
N ARG A 383 -41.42 43.24 1.45
CA ARG A 383 -42.74 43.79 1.08
C ARG A 383 -43.54 44.24 2.31
N PHE A 384 -43.43 43.54 3.44
CA PHE A 384 -44.06 43.95 4.69
C PHE A 384 -43.36 45.18 5.30
N ASP A 385 -42.03 45.16 5.41
CA ASP A 385 -41.27 46.26 6.01
C ASP A 385 -41.41 47.57 5.21
N GLN A 386 -41.70 47.49 3.90
CA GLN A 386 -42.01 48.64 3.03
C GLN A 386 -43.45 49.17 3.13
N GLN A 387 -44.37 48.49 3.83
CA GLN A 387 -45.74 48.98 4.01
C GLN A 387 -45.80 50.16 4.99
N ALA A 388 -46.73 51.08 4.76
CA ALA A 388 -47.00 52.14 5.73
C ALA A 388 -47.42 51.56 7.10
N PRO A 389 -47.03 52.16 8.25
CA PRO A 389 -47.31 51.63 9.58
C PRO A 389 -48.80 51.42 9.92
N ALA A 390 -49.72 52.07 9.19
CA ALA A 390 -51.15 51.79 9.29
C ALA A 390 -51.53 50.45 8.62
N ALA A 391 -51.05 50.21 7.40
CA ALA A 391 -51.27 48.98 6.64
C ALA A 391 -50.60 47.77 7.32
N GLN A 392 -49.41 47.94 7.89
CA GLN A 392 -48.74 46.92 8.70
C GLN A 392 -49.61 46.47 9.89
N ARG A 393 -50.14 47.44 10.67
CA ARG A 393 -51.04 47.17 11.81
C ARG A 393 -52.35 46.51 11.38
N GLN A 394 -52.91 46.89 10.22
CA GLN A 394 -54.10 46.26 9.67
C GLN A 394 -53.83 44.81 9.23
N SER A 395 -52.72 44.56 8.53
CA SER A 395 -52.29 43.21 8.13
C SER A 395 -52.06 42.30 9.33
N LEU A 396 -51.42 42.81 10.41
CA LEU A 396 -51.21 42.05 11.64
C LEU A 396 -52.53 41.70 12.34
N ARG A 397 -53.45 42.67 12.47
CA ARG A 397 -54.81 42.44 13.02
C ARG A 397 -55.57 41.39 12.21
N ARG A 398 -55.47 41.44 10.87
CA ARG A 398 -56.10 40.45 9.98
C ARG A 398 -55.53 39.04 10.24
N LEU A 399 -54.21 38.87 10.24
CA LEU A 399 -53.57 37.57 10.52
C LEU A 399 -53.99 37.00 11.89
N LEU A 400 -54.04 37.83 12.94
CA LEU A 400 -54.49 37.39 14.26
C LEU A 400 -55.98 37.02 14.30
N SER A 401 -56.82 37.70 13.50
CA SER A 401 -58.25 37.33 13.37
C SER A 401 -58.45 36.03 12.58
N GLU A 402 -57.67 35.80 11.52
CA GLU A 402 -57.66 34.55 10.74
C GLU A 402 -57.19 33.38 11.61
N ALA A 403 -56.12 33.58 12.40
CA ALA A 403 -55.62 32.59 13.36
C ALA A 403 -56.68 32.21 14.40
N ALA A 404 -57.38 33.20 14.98
CA ALA A 404 -58.44 32.96 15.95
C ALA A 404 -59.65 32.25 15.35
N ALA A 405 -60.02 32.54 14.09
CA ALA A 405 -61.09 31.85 13.39
C ALA A 405 -60.73 30.39 13.08
N ALA A 406 -59.48 30.12 12.69
CA ALA A 406 -58.98 28.75 12.51
C ALA A 406 -58.95 27.97 13.84
N GLU A 407 -58.51 28.60 14.94
CA GLU A 407 -58.52 28.00 16.28
C GLU A 407 -59.94 27.59 16.71
N GLN A 408 -60.95 28.44 16.44
CA GLN A 408 -62.35 28.15 16.77
C GLN A 408 -62.94 26.97 15.98
N ARG A 409 -62.51 26.76 14.72
CA ARG A 409 -62.90 25.57 13.93
C ARG A 409 -62.14 24.29 14.35
N GLY A 410 -61.06 24.43 15.12
CA GLY A 410 -60.14 23.34 15.45
C GLY A 410 -59.13 23.06 14.34
N ASP A 411 -58.92 24.01 13.42
CA ASP A 411 -57.93 23.94 12.34
C ASP A 411 -56.55 24.36 12.89
N LEU A 412 -56.03 23.60 13.85
CA LEU A 412 -54.88 24.03 14.65
C LEU A 412 -53.56 23.98 13.87
N LEU A 413 -53.37 22.92 13.07
CA LEU A 413 -52.18 22.69 12.22
C LEU A 413 -52.59 22.26 10.79
N THR A 414 -53.79 21.73 10.62
CA THR A 414 -54.40 21.32 9.35
C THR A 414 -55.58 22.26 9.02
N PRO A 415 -55.79 22.67 7.75
CA PRO A 415 -54.94 22.45 6.57
C PRO A 415 -53.71 23.38 6.56
N PRO A 416 -52.59 22.97 5.91
CA PRO A 416 -51.37 23.77 5.86
C PRO A 416 -51.57 25.09 5.10
N GLY A 417 -51.03 26.18 5.65
CA GLY A 417 -51.11 27.55 5.12
C GLY A 417 -52.29 28.38 5.65
N ASP A 418 -53.38 27.73 6.04
CA ASP A 418 -54.59 28.35 6.60
C ASP A 418 -54.90 27.95 8.06
N SER A 419 -54.04 27.14 8.67
CA SER A 419 -54.17 26.74 10.08
C SER A 419 -53.92 27.90 11.05
N ALA A 420 -54.43 27.75 12.27
CA ALA A 420 -54.22 28.69 13.37
C ALA A 420 -52.72 28.85 13.69
N TYR A 421 -51.96 27.76 13.61
CA TYR A 421 -50.51 27.77 13.76
C TYR A 421 -49.85 28.61 12.66
N ASP A 422 -50.16 28.37 11.38
CA ASP A 422 -49.50 29.07 10.26
C ASP A 422 -49.76 30.58 10.27
N LYS A 423 -51.01 31.00 10.50
CA LYS A 423 -51.37 32.43 10.63
C LYS A 423 -50.68 33.07 11.83
N LEU A 424 -50.54 32.34 12.95
CA LEU A 424 -49.80 32.80 14.12
C LEU A 424 -48.30 32.91 13.86
N ARG A 425 -47.67 31.94 13.17
CA ARG A 425 -46.24 32.02 12.78
C ARG A 425 -45.99 33.23 11.90
N ALA A 426 -46.86 33.50 10.92
CA ALA A 426 -46.79 34.70 10.09
C ALA A 426 -46.93 36.00 10.92
N ALA A 427 -47.77 36.02 11.96
CA ALA A 427 -47.88 37.16 12.87
C ALA A 427 -46.65 37.33 13.79
N GLN A 428 -46.09 36.23 14.29
CA GLN A 428 -44.86 36.19 15.10
C GLN A 428 -43.63 36.64 14.32
N ALA A 429 -43.52 36.22 13.06
CA ALA A 429 -42.50 36.66 12.12
C ALA A 429 -42.49 38.19 11.95
N ILE A 430 -43.68 38.77 11.80
CA ILE A 430 -43.89 40.19 11.57
C ILE A 430 -43.58 41.01 12.84
N ALA A 431 -44.22 40.68 13.97
CA ALA A 431 -44.17 41.48 15.19
C ALA A 431 -44.05 40.59 16.44
N PRO A 432 -42.89 39.95 16.68
CA PRO A 432 -42.73 38.94 17.73
C PRO A 432 -42.92 39.51 19.16
N GLN A 433 -42.68 40.82 19.33
CA GLN A 433 -42.82 41.50 20.62
C GLN A 433 -44.22 42.06 20.88
N ASP A 434 -45.09 42.12 19.86
CA ASP A 434 -46.44 42.68 19.96
C ASP A 434 -47.26 41.91 21.01
N PRO A 435 -47.97 42.61 21.92
CA PRO A 435 -48.67 41.97 23.02
C PRO A 435 -49.86 41.10 22.55
N ALA A 436 -50.53 41.44 21.45
CA ALA A 436 -51.62 40.64 20.90
C ALA A 436 -51.10 39.36 20.22
N VAL A 437 -49.95 39.43 19.55
CA VAL A 437 -49.24 38.26 18.99
C VAL A 437 -48.81 37.31 20.10
N ARG A 438 -48.21 37.84 21.19
CA ARG A 438 -47.82 37.03 22.36
C ARG A 438 -49.03 36.42 23.07
N ALA A 439 -50.13 37.16 23.21
CA ALA A 439 -51.37 36.65 23.80
C ALA A 439 -52.00 35.52 22.97
N ALA A 440 -52.04 35.66 21.63
CA ALA A 440 -52.53 34.61 20.73
C ALA A 440 -51.66 33.35 20.83
N ALA A 441 -50.33 33.50 20.88
CA ALA A 441 -49.41 32.39 21.06
C ALA A 441 -49.58 31.65 22.39
N ALA A 442 -49.75 32.40 23.48
CA ALA A 442 -50.00 31.83 24.81
C ALA A 442 -51.33 31.06 24.89
N ARG A 443 -52.33 31.40 24.06
CA ARG A 443 -53.64 30.71 24.02
C ARG A 443 -53.61 29.39 23.22
N LEU A 444 -52.82 29.33 22.14
CA LEU A 444 -52.90 28.23 21.18
C LEU A 444 -52.42 26.87 21.74
N LEU A 445 -51.38 26.84 22.57
CA LEU A 445 -50.92 25.60 23.19
C LEU A 445 -51.95 25.00 24.18
N PRO A 446 -52.56 25.77 25.11
CA PRO A 446 -53.72 25.33 25.87
C PRO A 446 -54.90 24.86 25.00
N ALA A 447 -55.14 25.48 23.83
CA ALA A 447 -56.18 25.03 22.90
C ALA A 447 -55.84 23.66 22.29
N ALA A 448 -54.60 23.43 21.85
CA ALA A 448 -54.14 22.13 21.34
C ALA A 448 -54.22 21.01 22.39
N LYS A 449 -53.93 21.31 23.67
CA LYS A 449 -54.10 20.37 24.79
C LYS A 449 -55.58 19.99 24.98
N ARG A 450 -56.48 20.98 25.05
CA ARG A 450 -57.93 20.72 25.16
C ARG A 450 -58.50 19.98 23.94
N CYS A 451 -58.02 20.28 22.74
CA CYS A 451 -58.33 19.56 21.51
C CYS A 451 -57.97 18.07 21.66
N PHE A 452 -56.73 17.78 22.07
CA PHE A 452 -56.24 16.41 22.25
C PHE A 452 -57.08 15.63 23.26
N ASP A 453 -57.23 16.13 24.50
CA ASP A 453 -57.94 15.40 25.54
C ASP A 453 -59.43 15.21 25.20
N LYS A 454 -60.06 16.21 24.56
CA LYS A 454 -61.44 16.10 24.06
C LYS A 454 -61.58 15.02 22.97
N GLU A 455 -60.84 15.12 21.88
CA GLU A 455 -61.00 14.19 20.75
C GLU A 455 -60.54 12.76 21.11
N LEU A 456 -59.56 12.60 22.03
CA LEU A 456 -59.18 11.31 22.62
C LEU A 456 -60.32 10.71 23.47
N SER A 457 -60.97 11.53 24.31
CA SER A 457 -62.13 11.09 25.13
C SER A 457 -63.34 10.71 24.27
N ALA A 458 -63.53 11.36 23.12
CA ALA A 458 -64.56 11.07 22.13
C ALA A 458 -64.21 9.91 21.17
N ASN A 459 -63.11 9.19 21.40
CA ASN A 459 -62.58 8.10 20.56
C ASN A 459 -62.31 8.50 19.08
N ARG A 460 -62.06 9.78 18.80
CA ARG A 460 -61.78 10.30 17.46
C ARG A 460 -60.27 10.34 17.20
N LEU A 461 -59.67 9.14 17.15
CA LEU A 461 -58.22 8.97 17.26
C LEU A 461 -57.40 9.71 16.17
N SER A 462 -57.93 9.87 14.95
CA SER A 462 -57.28 10.67 13.90
C SER A 462 -57.19 12.15 14.27
N ARG A 463 -58.30 12.76 14.72
CA ARG A 463 -58.33 14.16 15.17
C ARG A 463 -57.51 14.36 16.43
N ALA A 464 -57.49 13.38 17.34
CA ALA A 464 -56.57 13.40 18.48
C ALA A 464 -55.09 13.40 18.03
N GLY A 465 -54.74 12.67 16.97
CA GLY A 465 -53.42 12.75 16.33
C GLY A 465 -53.09 14.16 15.82
N GLU A 466 -53.99 14.76 15.05
CA GLU A 466 -53.82 16.14 14.55
C GLU A 466 -53.66 17.17 15.69
N CYS A 467 -54.45 17.05 16.78
CA CYS A 467 -54.29 17.90 17.97
C CYS A 467 -52.92 17.66 18.67
N LEU A 468 -52.43 16.41 18.69
CA LEU A 468 -51.14 16.05 19.28
C LEU A 468 -49.98 16.62 18.48
N ASP A 469 -50.07 16.63 17.15
CA ASP A 469 -49.04 17.21 16.29
C ASP A 469 -49.02 18.74 16.37
N ALA A 470 -50.19 19.39 16.44
CA ALA A 470 -50.28 20.81 16.77
C ALA A 470 -49.63 21.13 18.14
N ARG A 471 -49.86 20.27 19.14
CA ARG A 471 -49.24 20.39 20.47
C ARG A 471 -47.72 20.22 20.40
N ARG A 472 -47.21 19.21 19.68
CA ARG A 472 -45.77 18.97 19.45
C ARG A 472 -45.09 20.15 18.74
N ALA A 473 -45.76 20.77 17.78
CA ALA A 473 -45.26 21.97 17.09
C ALA A 473 -45.12 23.18 18.04
N LEU A 474 -45.97 23.27 19.08
CA LEU A 474 -46.03 24.40 20.01
C LEU A 474 -45.19 24.24 21.29
N GLU A 475 -45.04 23.03 21.83
CA GLU A 475 -44.23 22.77 23.05
C GLU A 475 -43.00 21.89 22.84
N GLY A 476 -42.76 21.41 21.61
CA GLY A 476 -41.70 20.47 21.29
C GLY A 476 -41.98 19.03 21.72
N ALA A 477 -41.04 18.12 21.44
CA ALA A 477 -41.14 16.69 21.75
C ALA A 477 -40.76 16.34 23.21
N GLY A 478 -41.11 17.21 24.17
CA GLY A 478 -40.81 17.03 25.59
C GLY A 478 -41.53 15.84 26.23
N ALA A 479 -41.23 15.56 27.51
CA ALA A 479 -41.89 14.48 28.26
C ALA A 479 -43.45 14.55 28.21
N PRO A 480 -44.10 15.72 28.37
CA PRO A 480 -45.56 15.80 28.32
C PRO A 480 -46.15 15.44 26.94
N ALA A 481 -45.43 15.70 25.85
CA ALA A 481 -45.85 15.36 24.49
C ALA A 481 -45.65 13.87 24.19
N ARG A 482 -44.61 13.23 24.77
CA ARG A 482 -44.40 11.77 24.72
C ARG A 482 -45.46 11.01 25.51
N GLU A 483 -45.83 11.50 26.69
CA GLU A 483 -46.92 10.92 27.50
C GLU A 483 -48.26 10.95 26.76
N ALA A 484 -48.59 12.08 26.11
CA ALA A 484 -49.78 12.18 25.27
C ALA A 484 -49.72 11.24 24.05
N ALA A 485 -48.56 11.07 23.42
CA ALA A 485 -48.37 10.10 22.35
C ALA A 485 -48.59 8.65 22.82
N ALA A 486 -48.06 8.27 23.99
CA ALA A 486 -48.28 6.95 24.58
C ALA A 486 -49.76 6.70 24.90
N ARG A 487 -50.48 7.70 25.47
CA ARG A 487 -51.94 7.62 25.70
C ARG A 487 -52.72 7.39 24.40
N LEU A 488 -52.33 8.01 23.29
CA LEU A 488 -52.97 7.81 21.98
C LEU A 488 -52.59 6.45 21.36
N ALA A 489 -51.32 6.03 21.48
CA ALA A 489 -50.85 4.72 21.02
C ALA A 489 -51.61 3.57 21.72
N GLN A 490 -51.82 3.67 23.04
CA GLN A 490 -52.63 2.72 23.81
C GLN A 490 -54.09 2.62 23.32
N ARG A 491 -54.70 3.74 22.89
CA ARG A 491 -56.04 3.72 22.28
C ARG A 491 -56.04 3.05 20.91
N TRP A 492 -55.02 3.29 20.09
CA TRP A 492 -54.87 2.59 18.81
C TRP A 492 -54.62 1.09 18.99
N ILE A 493 -53.86 0.67 20.01
CA ILE A 493 -53.66 -0.76 20.33
C ILE A 493 -55.01 -1.41 20.68
N ALA A 494 -55.80 -0.80 21.55
CA ALA A 494 -57.13 -1.32 21.90
C ALA A 494 -58.09 -1.42 20.69
N VAL A 495 -58.06 -0.44 19.77
CA VAL A 495 -58.79 -0.53 18.50
C VAL A 495 -58.23 -1.65 17.63
N GLY A 496 -56.91 -1.84 17.56
CA GLY A 496 -56.28 -2.94 16.84
C GLY A 496 -56.73 -4.32 17.36
N ASP A 497 -56.82 -4.48 18.68
CA ASP A 497 -57.31 -5.69 19.33
C ASP A 497 -58.78 -5.98 19.02
N GLU A 498 -59.65 -4.97 19.12
CA GLU A 498 -61.08 -5.06 18.78
C GLU A 498 -61.27 -5.48 17.31
N ARG A 499 -60.57 -4.79 16.39
CA ARG A 499 -60.63 -5.05 14.95
C ARG A 499 -60.10 -6.43 14.59
N LEU A 500 -59.04 -6.88 15.25
CA LEU A 500 -58.50 -8.23 15.07
C LEU A 500 -59.47 -9.30 15.57
N GLY A 501 -60.13 -9.06 16.71
CA GLY A 501 -61.18 -9.94 17.23
C GLY A 501 -62.41 -10.04 16.31
N ALA A 502 -62.72 -8.96 15.58
CA ALA A 502 -63.76 -8.93 14.54
C ALA A 502 -63.32 -9.54 13.18
N GLY A 503 -62.08 -10.02 13.05
CA GLY A 503 -61.53 -10.54 11.79
C GLY A 503 -61.10 -9.46 10.78
N GLU A 504 -61.15 -8.18 11.15
CA GLU A 504 -60.79 -7.04 10.29
C GLU A 504 -59.26 -6.82 10.22
N LEU A 505 -58.52 -7.83 9.75
CA LEU A 505 -57.05 -7.87 9.78
C LEU A 505 -56.35 -6.63 9.22
N ARG A 506 -56.86 -6.07 8.11
CA ARG A 506 -56.33 -4.82 7.51
C ARG A 506 -56.51 -3.60 8.43
N ALA A 507 -57.62 -3.52 9.16
CA ALA A 507 -57.87 -2.45 10.12
C ALA A 507 -57.00 -2.63 11.37
N ALA A 508 -56.83 -3.86 11.85
CA ALA A 508 -55.93 -4.17 12.97
C ALA A 508 -54.47 -3.80 12.67
N ARG A 509 -53.98 -4.11 11.46
CA ARG A 509 -52.65 -3.70 10.99
C ARG A 509 -52.49 -2.18 10.90
N SER A 510 -53.47 -1.48 10.32
CA SER A 510 -53.47 -0.01 10.24
C SER A 510 -53.41 0.64 11.64
N ALA A 511 -54.17 0.12 12.60
CA ALA A 511 -54.15 0.57 13.99
C ALA A 511 -52.81 0.29 14.69
N LEU A 512 -52.19 -0.87 14.44
CA LEU A 512 -50.86 -1.21 14.94
C LEU A 512 -49.77 -0.28 14.38
N ASP A 513 -49.79 0.00 13.07
CA ASP A 513 -48.82 0.89 12.45
C ASP A 513 -49.00 2.35 12.93
N ALA A 514 -50.25 2.79 13.13
CA ALA A 514 -50.56 4.06 13.80
C ALA A 514 -49.97 4.11 15.22
N ALA A 515 -50.18 3.08 16.05
CA ALA A 515 -49.60 3.01 17.40
C ALA A 515 -48.06 3.08 17.38
N ARG A 516 -47.40 2.34 16.47
CA ARG A 516 -45.93 2.31 16.32
C ARG A 516 -45.34 3.67 15.95
N SER A 517 -46.00 4.42 15.08
CA SER A 517 -45.59 5.77 14.69
C SER A 517 -45.70 6.80 15.83
N LEU A 518 -46.57 6.56 16.81
CA LEU A 518 -46.77 7.42 17.96
C LEU A 518 -45.79 7.11 19.10
N ASP A 519 -45.68 5.83 19.46
CA ASP A 519 -44.72 5.31 20.44
C ASP A 519 -44.43 3.82 20.19
N ALA A 520 -43.27 3.56 19.58
CA ALA A 520 -42.79 2.20 19.31
C ALA A 520 -42.48 1.37 20.58
N ARG A 521 -42.59 1.95 21.78
CA ARG A 521 -42.42 1.27 23.08
C ARG A 521 -43.71 1.26 23.92
N ALA A 522 -44.85 1.60 23.33
CA ALA A 522 -46.13 1.56 24.03
C ALA A 522 -46.44 0.15 24.57
N ALA A 523 -46.94 0.08 25.82
CA ALA A 523 -47.36 -1.18 26.41
C ALA A 523 -48.45 -1.85 25.56
N GLY A 524 -48.31 -3.17 25.33
CA GLY A 524 -49.21 -3.97 24.48
C GLY A 524 -48.82 -4.04 22.98
N ILE A 525 -47.87 -3.21 22.52
CA ILE A 525 -47.58 -3.11 21.07
C ILE A 525 -46.96 -4.39 20.49
N GLU A 526 -46.10 -5.08 21.24
CA GLU A 526 -45.48 -6.35 20.82
C GLU A 526 -46.49 -7.51 20.81
N GLU A 527 -47.45 -7.51 21.72
CA GLU A 527 -48.49 -8.53 21.80
C GLU A 527 -49.45 -8.43 20.59
N LEU A 528 -49.94 -7.22 20.31
CA LEU A 528 -50.72 -6.94 19.10
C LEU A 528 -49.89 -7.25 17.83
N SER A 529 -48.59 -6.92 17.83
CA SER A 529 -47.66 -7.25 16.72
C SER A 529 -47.50 -8.75 16.49
N ALA A 530 -47.49 -9.57 17.54
CA ALA A 530 -47.45 -11.03 17.41
C ALA A 530 -48.80 -11.56 16.88
N ARG A 531 -49.92 -11.08 17.44
CA ARG A 531 -51.27 -11.53 17.07
C ARG A 531 -51.65 -11.16 15.63
N VAL A 532 -51.36 -9.94 15.18
CA VAL A 532 -51.55 -9.53 13.77
C VAL A 532 -50.73 -10.43 12.83
N ARG A 533 -49.44 -10.68 13.13
CA ARG A 533 -48.61 -11.58 12.31
C ARG A 533 -49.16 -13.01 12.25
N SER A 534 -49.67 -13.55 13.36
CA SER A 534 -50.28 -14.88 13.35
C SER A 534 -51.56 -14.94 12.51
N ALA A 535 -52.37 -13.88 12.52
CA ALA A 535 -53.57 -13.80 11.70
C ALA A 535 -53.25 -13.59 10.20
N GLU A 536 -52.20 -12.84 9.87
CA GLU A 536 -51.66 -12.75 8.51
C GLU A 536 -51.16 -14.12 8.01
N ALA A 537 -50.45 -14.87 8.86
CA ALA A 537 -49.96 -16.21 8.51
C ALA A 537 -51.11 -17.25 8.36
N ALA A 538 -52.25 -17.05 9.01
CA ALA A 538 -53.44 -17.91 8.90
C ALA A 538 -54.42 -17.47 7.80
N SER A 539 -54.17 -16.33 7.15
CA SER A 539 -54.99 -15.78 6.05
C SER A 539 -54.36 -15.97 4.67
N ASN A 540 -53.15 -16.54 4.62
CA ASN A 540 -52.42 -16.96 3.41
C ASN A 540 -52.47 -18.50 3.27
#